data_AF-A0A9D6ZQ44-F1
#
_entry.id   AF-A0A9D6ZQ44-F1
#
_cell.length_a   1.000
_cell.length_b   1.000
_cell.length_c   1.000
_cell.angle_alpha   90.00
_cell.angle_beta   90.00
_cell.angle_gamma   90.00
#
_symmetry.space_group_name_H-M   'P 1'
#
loop_
_entity.id
_entity.type
_entity.pdbx_description
1 polymer ?
#
loop_
_entity_poly.entity_id
_entity_poly.type
_entity_poly.pdbx_seq_one_letter_code
_entity_poly.pdbx_strand_id
1 'polypeptide(L)'
;MTSDMLTVALGERTYDIFFGEDVYPLLQEWICRFFPGRSVFVVTDRTVAAIYGDDIRAGLGGISHRIHAVEPGEETKNWQTVLGIYAFLSEGNADRDSLVIAFGGGVVGDLAGFAAATWLRGVPYIQVPTTLLSQVDSSVGGKTGFNLPEGKNLVGAFHQPRAVFIGDGFLRTLDDRQLLSGMGEVVKCALAGDAALWETLCSIGSRWRSMSGREWRDVVRRTVAFKASIVEKDELESSVRRVLNLGHTVGHAMEQAGGYGNLLHGEAVAMGLAWEAVLARRLGVTPREVEERLCSLLKEFGFALDEPGIASEAIASAIGADKKRVVSDVDLPMVTAPGAFVLKRIPLSLIRKELPAVREEVRRRDRGTSVDSAEEKALRARMEGGDLEGAIRSLERLVAENPRDLRAMSLLSEAYLAAGKYSAAWETIKEALHQYPADPGAQRLAREIERELIGSVSTEGDAAPPPLEDVILLDEGIFEIRPAELPEESAEESAEEPAPSVLTVTMADVCWDQGEREIARRIIDEILRRDPGDIRALEWKKTREERAVETALAFFLGTIAKEYGYELSGPH
;
A
#
# COMPACT_ATOMS: atom_id res chain seq x y z
N MET A 1 23.94 -21.45 -2.73
CA MET A 1 23.98 -20.13 -3.40
C MET A 1 23.59 -20.25 -4.88
N THR A 2 22.29 -20.29 -5.17
CA THR A 2 21.72 -19.97 -6.50
C THR A 2 20.56 -18.99 -6.27
N SER A 3 20.80 -17.99 -5.42
CA SER A 3 19.89 -16.86 -5.28
C SER A 3 20.14 -15.90 -6.44
N ASP A 4 19.05 -15.36 -6.97
CA ASP A 4 19.11 -14.29 -7.94
C ASP A 4 19.68 -13.05 -7.23
N MET A 5 20.76 -12.47 -7.76
CA MET A 5 21.56 -11.43 -7.08
C MET A 5 21.77 -10.23 -8.01
N LEU A 6 21.84 -9.04 -7.43
CA LEU A 6 22.24 -7.81 -8.11
C LEU A 6 23.26 -7.06 -7.25
N THR A 7 24.34 -6.58 -7.86
CA THR A 7 25.37 -5.81 -7.15
C THR A 7 25.18 -4.32 -7.45
N VAL A 8 25.30 -3.48 -6.43
CA VAL A 8 25.34 -2.01 -6.55
C VAL A 8 26.79 -1.55 -6.43
N ALA A 9 27.41 -1.17 -7.55
CA ALA A 9 28.83 -0.85 -7.65
C ALA A 9 29.16 0.59 -7.22
N LEU A 10 29.51 0.77 -5.94
CA LEU A 10 29.87 2.08 -5.34
C LEU A 10 31.32 2.11 -4.83
N GLY A 11 32.22 1.35 -5.49
CA GLY A 11 33.62 1.23 -5.09
C GLY A 11 33.77 0.51 -3.75
N GLU A 12 34.35 1.16 -2.75
CA GLU A 12 34.51 0.59 -1.40
C GLU A 12 33.18 0.40 -0.65
N ARG A 13 32.10 1.03 -1.14
CA ARG A 13 30.74 0.93 -0.59
C ARG A 13 29.84 -0.01 -1.38
N THR A 14 30.42 -0.85 -2.24
CA THR A 14 29.67 -1.87 -2.99
C THR A 14 28.94 -2.83 -2.05
N TYR A 15 27.71 -3.17 -2.40
CA TYR A 15 26.89 -4.14 -1.68
C TYR A 15 26.01 -4.94 -2.64
N ASP A 16 25.55 -6.10 -2.16
CA ASP A 16 24.70 -7.00 -2.92
C ASP A 16 23.24 -6.93 -2.47
N ILE A 17 22.34 -7.13 -3.42
CA ILE A 17 20.90 -7.27 -3.26
C ILE A 17 20.55 -8.70 -3.62
N PHE A 18 19.98 -9.43 -2.68
CA PHE A 18 19.55 -10.80 -2.84
C PHE A 18 18.04 -10.88 -3.00
N PHE A 19 17.59 -11.69 -3.95
CA PHE A 19 16.16 -11.92 -4.22
C PHE A 19 15.81 -13.38 -3.94
N GLY A 20 14.71 -13.60 -3.22
CA GLY A 20 14.23 -14.94 -2.86
C GLY A 20 12.75 -14.93 -2.46
N GLU A 21 12.17 -16.13 -2.34
CA GLU A 21 10.82 -16.27 -1.75
C GLU A 21 10.93 -16.14 -0.24
N ASP A 22 11.78 -16.99 0.33
CA ASP A 22 12.25 -16.95 1.71
C ASP A 22 13.71 -16.46 1.73
N VAL A 23 13.97 -15.41 2.50
CA VAL A 23 15.29 -14.80 2.67
C VAL A 23 16.00 -15.26 3.94
N TYR A 24 15.33 -15.89 4.90
CA TYR A 24 15.90 -16.21 6.21
C TYR A 24 17.13 -17.13 6.13
N PRO A 25 17.12 -18.24 5.35
CA PRO A 25 18.30 -19.11 5.25
C PRO A 25 19.52 -18.39 4.67
N LEU A 26 19.29 -17.57 3.65
CA LEU A 26 20.35 -16.81 2.99
C LEU A 26 20.87 -15.67 3.89
N LEU A 27 19.97 -14.99 4.59
CA LEU A 27 20.31 -13.97 5.59
C LEU A 27 21.19 -14.56 6.68
N GLN A 28 20.81 -15.72 7.23
CA GLN A 28 21.56 -16.42 8.27
C GLN A 28 22.96 -16.83 7.75
N GLU A 29 23.03 -17.47 6.59
CA GLU A 29 24.29 -17.88 5.97
C GLU A 29 25.22 -16.67 5.76
N TRP A 30 24.68 -15.56 5.27
CA TRP A 30 25.42 -14.34 5.02
C TRP A 30 25.96 -13.72 6.32
N ILE A 31 25.13 -13.61 7.37
CA ILE A 31 25.57 -13.08 8.67
C ILE A 31 26.65 -13.98 9.28
N CYS A 32 26.48 -15.30 9.29
CA CYS A 32 27.47 -16.24 9.81
C CYS A 32 28.82 -16.14 9.08
N ARG A 33 28.79 -15.84 7.77
CA ARG A 33 29.99 -15.70 6.96
C ARG A 33 30.72 -14.38 7.17
N PHE A 34 30.00 -13.26 7.22
CA PHE A 34 30.59 -11.91 7.21
C PHE A 34 30.66 -11.25 8.59
N PHE A 35 29.84 -11.69 9.54
CA PHE A 35 29.76 -11.18 10.92
C PHE A 35 29.83 -12.31 11.96
N PRO A 36 30.82 -13.23 11.88
CA PRO A 36 30.88 -14.38 12.77
C PRO A 36 31.03 -13.95 14.24
N GLY A 37 30.16 -14.47 15.10
CA GLY A 37 30.20 -14.23 16.55
C GLY A 37 29.88 -12.79 16.97
N ARG A 38 29.36 -11.95 16.07
CA ARG A 38 28.98 -10.57 16.38
C ARG A 38 27.53 -10.47 16.85
N SER A 39 27.26 -9.49 17.71
CA SER A 39 25.91 -9.18 18.18
C SER A 39 25.09 -8.53 17.08
N VAL A 40 23.87 -9.03 16.88
CA VAL A 40 22.91 -8.53 15.90
C VAL A 40 21.79 -7.76 16.58
N PHE A 41 21.43 -6.62 16.03
CA PHE A 41 20.39 -5.73 16.55
C PHE A 41 19.33 -5.51 15.49
N VAL A 42 18.19 -6.16 15.63
CA VAL A 42 17.07 -6.04 14.70
C VAL A 42 16.17 -4.89 15.15
N VAL A 43 15.91 -3.96 14.24
CA VAL A 43 14.90 -2.91 14.39
C VAL A 43 13.77 -3.23 13.41
N THR A 44 12.55 -3.27 13.92
CA THR A 44 11.30 -3.54 13.19
C THR A 44 10.20 -2.63 13.72
N ASP A 45 9.04 -2.58 13.08
CA ASP A 45 7.82 -2.05 13.69
C ASP A 45 6.98 -3.16 14.33
N ARG A 46 5.99 -2.80 15.16
CA ARG A 46 5.11 -3.73 15.87
C ARG A 46 4.23 -4.59 14.97
N THR A 47 3.78 -4.07 13.83
CA THR A 47 2.96 -4.84 12.88
C THR A 47 3.79 -5.95 12.26
N VAL A 48 4.99 -5.61 11.77
CA VAL A 48 5.95 -6.59 11.22
C VAL A 48 6.43 -7.56 12.30
N ALA A 49 6.66 -7.11 13.53
CA ALA A 49 7.05 -7.98 14.64
C ALA A 49 5.96 -8.99 15.03
N ALA A 50 4.68 -8.60 14.96
CA ALA A 50 3.57 -9.49 15.23
C ALA A 50 3.47 -10.62 14.19
N ILE A 51 3.72 -10.31 12.91
CA ILE A 51 3.62 -11.26 11.81
C ILE A 51 4.88 -12.15 11.70
N TYR A 52 6.06 -11.54 11.78
CA TYR A 52 7.34 -12.17 11.43
C TYR A 52 8.31 -12.32 12.61
N GLY A 53 7.91 -11.95 13.83
CA GLY A 53 8.80 -11.95 14.99
C GLY A 53 9.41 -13.32 15.28
N ASP A 54 8.61 -14.38 15.19
CA ASP A 54 9.08 -15.75 15.39
C ASP A 54 9.95 -16.24 14.23
N ASP A 55 9.60 -15.91 12.99
CA ASP A 55 10.41 -16.22 11.81
C ASP A 55 11.78 -15.53 11.86
N ILE A 56 11.84 -14.27 12.31
CA ILE A 56 13.10 -13.55 12.54
C ILE A 56 13.95 -14.27 13.58
N ARG A 57 13.37 -14.68 14.71
CA ARG A 57 14.10 -15.41 15.77
C ARG A 57 14.60 -16.77 15.28
N ALA A 58 13.78 -17.49 14.53
CA ALA A 58 14.13 -18.78 13.97
C ALA A 58 15.23 -18.64 12.90
N GLY A 59 15.09 -17.68 11.99
CA GLY A 59 16.06 -17.37 10.94
C GLY A 59 17.40 -16.89 11.50
N LEU A 60 17.41 -16.24 12.66
CA LEU A 60 18.63 -15.84 13.38
C LEU A 60 19.06 -16.88 14.43
N GLY A 61 18.53 -18.11 14.39
CA GLY A 61 18.88 -19.19 15.30
C GLY A 61 20.40 -19.41 15.35
N GLY A 62 20.96 -19.51 16.56
CA GLY A 62 22.40 -19.66 16.76
C GLY A 62 23.23 -18.37 16.60
N ILE A 63 22.62 -17.26 16.19
CA ILE A 63 23.25 -15.94 16.15
C ILE A 63 22.79 -15.15 17.37
N SER A 64 23.72 -14.52 18.10
CA SER A 64 23.36 -13.66 19.24
C SER A 64 22.64 -12.41 18.72
N HIS A 65 21.35 -12.27 19.04
CA HIS A 65 20.54 -11.17 18.54
C HIS A 65 19.57 -10.60 19.58
N ARG A 66 19.20 -9.33 19.40
CA ARG A 66 18.10 -8.67 20.09
C ARG A 66 17.16 -8.03 19.07
N ILE A 67 15.89 -7.90 19.41
CA ILE A 67 14.85 -7.31 18.55
C ILE A 67 14.22 -6.12 19.29
N HIS A 68 14.07 -5.00 18.60
CA HIS A 68 13.35 -3.82 19.05
C HIS A 68 12.24 -3.48 18.06
N ALA A 69 11.00 -3.42 18.55
CA ALA A 69 9.83 -3.05 17.77
C ALA A 69 9.42 -1.60 18.10
N VAL A 70 9.49 -0.71 17.11
CA VAL A 70 8.97 0.65 17.17
C VAL A 70 7.47 0.68 16.83
N GLU A 71 6.79 1.78 17.13
CA GLU A 71 5.41 1.95 16.64
C GLU A 71 5.39 2.07 15.10
N PRO A 72 4.38 1.49 14.41
CA PRO A 72 4.21 1.65 12.97
C PRO A 72 3.71 3.07 12.64
N GLY A 73 3.89 3.50 11.39
CA GLY A 73 3.37 4.78 10.89
C GLY A 73 4.45 5.80 10.53
N GLU A 74 4.11 6.77 9.67
CA GLU A 74 5.04 7.82 9.22
C GLU A 74 5.28 8.87 10.33
N GLU A 75 4.33 9.04 11.25
CA GLU A 75 4.40 9.89 12.42
C GLU A 75 5.50 9.44 13.40
N THR A 76 5.85 8.16 13.39
CA THR A 76 6.91 7.58 14.24
C THR A 76 8.29 7.80 13.64
N LYS A 77 8.35 8.31 12.41
CA LYS A 77 9.59 8.67 11.72
C LYS A 77 10.16 10.00 12.24
N ASN A 78 10.53 10.02 13.52
CA ASN A 78 10.95 11.23 14.24
C ASN A 78 12.18 10.97 15.14
N TRP A 79 12.70 12.03 15.76
CA TRP A 79 13.89 11.98 16.61
C TRP A 79 13.69 11.13 17.88
N GLN A 80 12.50 11.13 18.47
CA GLN A 80 12.20 10.36 19.68
C GLN A 80 12.35 8.86 19.44
N THR A 81 11.88 8.38 18.28
CA THR A 81 12.06 6.98 17.89
C THR A 81 13.54 6.64 17.67
N VAL A 82 14.31 7.55 17.06
CA VAL A 82 15.77 7.37 16.92
C VAL A 82 16.46 7.27 18.28
N LEU A 83 16.07 8.09 19.27
CA LEU A 83 16.59 7.98 20.65
C LEU A 83 16.25 6.63 21.29
N GLY A 84 15.05 6.09 21.04
CA GLY A 84 14.66 4.75 21.48
C GLY A 84 15.56 3.66 20.90
N ILE A 85 15.89 3.76 19.61
CA ILE A 85 16.84 2.84 18.95
C ILE A 85 18.23 2.95 19.59
N TYR A 86 18.72 4.16 19.92
CA TYR A 86 20.01 4.31 20.62
C TYR A 86 20.00 3.70 22.02
N ALA A 87 18.92 3.87 22.78
CA ALA A 87 18.79 3.25 24.09
C ALA A 87 18.87 1.72 23.97
N PHE A 88 18.14 1.15 23.00
CA PHE A 88 18.16 -0.28 22.69
C PHE A 88 19.57 -0.79 22.32
N LEU A 89 20.30 -0.07 21.47
CA LEU A 89 21.68 -0.39 21.10
C LEU A 89 22.61 -0.31 22.33
N SER A 90 22.47 0.74 23.14
CA SER A 90 23.28 0.93 24.35
C SER A 90 23.05 -0.18 25.38
N GLU A 91 21.79 -0.54 25.64
CA GLU A 91 21.43 -1.59 26.60
C GLU A 91 21.96 -2.97 26.21
N GLY A 92 22.04 -3.24 24.91
CA GLY A 92 22.62 -4.49 24.41
C GLY A 92 24.13 -4.44 24.23
N ASN A 93 24.79 -3.36 24.66
CA ASN A 93 26.23 -3.13 24.50
C ASN A 93 26.69 -3.20 23.03
N ALA A 94 25.92 -2.60 22.11
CA ALA A 94 26.29 -2.53 20.70
C ALA A 94 27.62 -1.77 20.53
N ASP A 95 28.61 -2.45 19.97
CA ASP A 95 29.95 -1.93 19.67
C ASP A 95 30.11 -1.60 18.16
N ARG A 96 31.33 -1.26 17.74
CA ARG A 96 31.63 -0.87 16.34
C ARG A 96 31.50 -2.02 15.34
N ASP A 97 31.53 -3.25 15.82
CA ASP A 97 31.49 -4.46 14.99
C ASP A 97 30.10 -5.12 15.01
N SER A 98 29.18 -4.57 15.79
CA SER A 98 27.79 -5.00 15.87
C SER A 98 27.06 -4.71 14.56
N LEU A 99 26.10 -5.58 14.20
CA LEU A 99 25.32 -5.46 12.98
C LEU A 99 23.89 -5.01 13.29
N VAL A 100 23.44 -3.93 12.65
CA VAL A 100 22.04 -3.51 12.69
C VAL A 100 21.26 -4.12 11.52
N ILE A 101 20.08 -4.67 11.76
CA ILE A 101 19.15 -5.15 10.73
C ILE A 101 17.93 -4.26 10.75
N ALA A 102 17.66 -3.58 9.64
CA ALA A 102 16.39 -2.90 9.41
C ALA A 102 15.42 -3.90 8.77
N PHE A 103 14.47 -4.42 9.54
CA PHE A 103 13.50 -5.43 9.08
C PHE A 103 12.12 -4.79 9.06
N GLY A 104 11.64 -4.37 7.88
CA GLY A 104 10.36 -3.66 7.80
C GLY A 104 10.16 -2.81 6.54
N GLY A 105 9.21 -1.88 6.60
CA GLY A 105 8.96 -0.89 5.55
C GLY A 105 10.00 0.23 5.49
N GLY A 106 9.72 1.25 4.66
CA GLY A 106 10.63 2.38 4.46
C GLY A 106 10.90 3.21 5.72
N VAL A 107 9.92 3.34 6.61
CA VAL A 107 10.08 4.04 7.91
C VAL A 107 11.16 3.36 8.76
N VAL A 108 11.05 2.04 8.96
CA VAL A 108 12.04 1.24 9.70
C VAL A 108 13.41 1.33 9.02
N GLY A 109 13.44 1.20 7.68
CA GLY A 109 14.66 1.31 6.89
C GLY A 109 15.41 2.62 7.11
N ASP A 110 14.70 3.75 7.08
CA ASP A 110 15.28 5.08 7.25
C ASP A 110 15.74 5.34 8.69
N LEU A 111 14.92 4.97 9.68
CA LEU A 111 15.23 5.17 11.10
C LEU A 111 16.42 4.31 11.55
N ALA A 112 16.39 3.01 11.24
CA ALA A 112 17.45 2.08 11.61
C ALA A 112 18.74 2.37 10.84
N GLY A 113 18.63 2.74 9.55
CA GLY A 113 19.77 3.16 8.74
C GLY A 113 20.44 4.43 9.29
N PHE A 114 19.64 5.43 9.70
CA PHE A 114 20.17 6.66 10.28
C PHE A 114 20.80 6.43 11.64
N ALA A 115 20.16 5.61 12.49
CA ALA A 115 20.71 5.21 13.77
C ALA A 115 22.05 4.48 13.58
N ALA A 116 22.14 3.56 12.62
CA ALA A 116 23.40 2.88 12.29
C ALA A 116 24.48 3.84 11.74
N ALA A 117 24.10 4.84 10.95
CA ALA A 117 25.04 5.82 10.39
C ALA A 117 25.72 6.68 11.47
N THR A 118 25.04 6.92 12.59
CA THR A 118 25.44 7.90 13.60
C THR A 118 25.86 7.25 14.92
N TRP A 119 25.36 6.05 15.24
CA TRP A 119 25.81 5.25 16.37
C TRP A 119 27.31 4.96 16.24
N LEU A 120 28.09 5.33 17.26
CA LEU A 120 29.56 5.22 17.26
C LEU A 120 30.24 5.81 16.01
N ARG A 121 29.59 6.77 15.35
CA ARG A 121 29.98 7.40 14.07
C ARG A 121 29.95 6.45 12.86
N GLY A 122 29.11 5.43 12.91
CA GLY A 122 28.89 4.49 11.82
C GLY A 122 29.14 3.05 12.25
N VAL A 123 28.09 2.24 12.19
CA VAL A 123 28.17 0.78 12.29
C VAL A 123 27.58 0.11 11.05
N PRO A 124 27.98 -1.14 10.75
CA PRO A 124 27.39 -1.92 9.67
C PRO A 124 25.88 -2.10 9.85
N TYR A 125 25.13 -2.02 8.76
CA TYR A 125 23.72 -2.40 8.75
C TYR A 125 23.30 -3.10 7.46
N ILE A 126 22.20 -3.83 7.50
CA ILE A 126 21.55 -4.46 6.34
C ILE A 126 20.05 -4.15 6.31
N GLN A 127 19.44 -4.24 5.14
CA GLN A 127 18.01 -4.02 4.91
C GLN A 127 17.30 -5.33 4.59
N VAL A 128 16.15 -5.58 5.23
CA VAL A 128 15.19 -6.64 4.88
C VAL A 128 13.84 -5.98 4.64
N PRO A 129 13.60 -5.43 3.43
CA PRO A 129 12.39 -4.69 3.11
C PRO A 129 11.14 -5.58 2.99
N THR A 130 10.10 -5.26 3.76
CA THR A 130 8.85 -6.04 3.82
C THR A 130 7.66 -5.41 3.08
N THR A 131 7.81 -4.18 2.54
CA THR A 131 6.77 -3.55 1.72
C THR A 131 7.24 -3.45 0.27
N LEU A 132 6.32 -3.48 -0.71
CA LEU A 132 6.72 -3.32 -2.12
C LEU A 132 7.47 -2.01 -2.33
N LEU A 133 7.01 -0.92 -1.70
CA LEU A 133 7.67 0.39 -1.76
C LEU A 133 9.12 0.33 -1.26
N SER A 134 9.38 -0.33 -0.13
CA SER A 134 10.76 -0.45 0.37
C SER A 134 11.62 -1.41 -0.44
N GLN A 135 11.02 -2.45 -1.04
CA GLN A 135 11.71 -3.39 -1.91
C GLN A 135 12.19 -2.74 -3.21
N VAL A 136 11.38 -1.89 -3.83
CA VAL A 136 11.68 -1.30 -5.14
C VAL A 136 12.35 0.06 -5.07
N ASP A 137 12.21 0.76 -3.94
CA ASP A 137 12.73 2.11 -3.77
C ASP A 137 13.58 2.24 -2.50
N SER A 138 12.99 2.46 -1.32
CA SER A 138 13.73 3.05 -0.19
C SER A 138 14.92 2.21 0.36
N SER A 139 14.93 0.89 0.18
CA SER A 139 16.06 0.05 0.60
C SER A 139 17.33 0.24 -0.25
N VAL A 140 17.24 0.92 -1.40
CA VAL A 140 18.34 1.08 -2.37
C VAL A 140 18.77 2.55 -2.48
N GLY A 141 20.08 2.79 -2.30
CA GLY A 141 20.71 4.08 -2.54
C GLY A 141 21.08 4.90 -1.29
N GLY A 142 21.02 4.28 -0.11
CA GLY A 142 21.69 4.72 1.12
C GLY A 142 21.17 6.01 1.74
N LYS A 143 20.02 6.53 1.31
CA LYS A 143 19.37 7.66 1.99
C LYS A 143 18.68 7.12 3.23
N THR A 144 18.98 7.72 4.37
CA THR A 144 18.41 7.35 5.68
C THR A 144 18.11 8.63 6.44
N GLY A 145 17.12 8.61 7.34
CA GLY A 145 16.77 9.83 8.07
C GLY A 145 15.44 9.78 8.80
N PHE A 146 15.01 10.96 9.23
CA PHE A 146 13.72 11.14 9.90
C PHE A 146 13.12 12.52 9.59
N ASN A 147 11.85 12.67 9.92
CA ASN A 147 11.06 13.87 9.67
C ASN A 147 11.22 14.87 10.82
N LEU A 148 11.17 16.16 10.48
CA LEU A 148 10.95 17.23 11.46
C LEU A 148 9.51 17.75 11.33
N PRO A 149 8.98 18.45 12.36
CA PRO A 149 7.70 19.16 12.22
C PRO A 149 7.65 20.08 11.00
N GLU A 150 8.80 20.62 10.59
CA GLU A 150 8.93 21.49 9.42
C GLU A 150 8.96 20.76 8.07
N GLY A 151 9.11 19.43 8.03
CA GLY A 151 9.09 18.68 6.78
C GLY A 151 9.69 17.28 6.83
N LYS A 152 9.36 16.49 5.81
CA LYS A 152 9.84 15.11 5.65
C LYS A 152 11.33 15.04 5.32
N ASN A 153 12.00 14.01 5.85
CA ASN A 153 13.38 13.63 5.50
C ASN A 153 14.42 14.78 5.58
N LEU A 154 14.17 15.82 6.39
CA LEU A 154 15.04 16.98 6.48
C LEU A 154 16.36 16.69 7.21
N VAL A 155 16.37 15.68 8.08
CA VAL A 155 17.56 15.22 8.80
C VAL A 155 17.87 13.79 8.38
N GLY A 156 19.09 13.55 7.92
CA GLY A 156 19.46 12.25 7.39
C GLY A 156 20.96 12.10 7.13
N ALA A 157 21.32 10.92 6.62
CA ALA A 157 22.68 10.57 6.22
C ALA A 157 22.66 9.72 4.94
N PHE A 158 23.70 9.87 4.12
CA PHE A 158 24.03 8.89 3.08
C PHE A 158 24.87 7.78 3.72
N HIS A 159 24.26 6.64 4.02
CA HIS A 159 24.88 5.47 4.63
C HIS A 159 24.44 4.22 3.88
N GLN A 160 25.36 3.55 3.18
CA GLN A 160 25.02 2.38 2.36
C GLN A 160 24.89 1.11 3.23
N PRO A 161 23.90 0.25 2.97
CA PRO A 161 23.81 -1.04 3.63
C PRO A 161 24.95 -1.95 3.18
N ARG A 162 25.25 -2.99 3.97
CA ARG A 162 26.19 -4.06 3.59
C ARG A 162 25.56 -5.10 2.67
N ALA A 163 24.24 -5.24 2.73
CA ALA A 163 23.42 -6.09 1.87
C ALA A 163 21.94 -5.71 2.00
N VAL A 164 21.15 -6.08 0.99
CA VAL A 164 19.69 -5.98 1.00
C VAL A 164 19.10 -7.37 0.68
N PHE A 165 18.10 -7.80 1.43
CA PHE A 165 17.44 -9.10 1.25
C PHE A 165 15.95 -8.92 0.92
N ILE A 166 15.60 -9.10 -0.34
CA ILE A 166 14.25 -8.90 -0.86
C ILE A 166 13.53 -10.25 -0.96
N GLY A 167 12.51 -10.41 -0.11
CA GLY A 167 11.63 -11.57 -0.08
C GLY A 167 10.27 -11.28 -0.74
N ASP A 168 9.91 -12.00 -1.81
CA ASP A 168 8.56 -11.86 -2.39
C ASP A 168 7.46 -12.45 -1.48
N GLY A 169 7.83 -13.34 -0.55
CA GLY A 169 6.92 -13.85 0.47
C GLY A 169 6.31 -12.77 1.37
N PHE A 170 7.04 -11.66 1.62
CA PHE A 170 6.55 -10.56 2.45
C PHE A 170 5.35 -9.82 1.83
N LEU A 171 5.22 -9.85 0.50
CA LEU A 171 4.11 -9.19 -0.19
C LEU A 171 2.77 -9.92 0.05
N ARG A 172 2.80 -11.19 0.51
CA ARG A 172 1.60 -11.98 0.81
C ARG A 172 0.91 -11.62 2.12
N THR A 173 1.48 -10.73 2.95
CA THR A 173 0.79 -10.23 4.15
C THR A 173 0.57 -8.71 4.09
N LEU A 174 1.10 -8.06 3.05
CA LEU A 174 0.94 -6.63 2.84
C LEU A 174 -0.52 -6.33 2.46
N ASP A 175 -1.06 -5.23 2.98
CA ASP A 175 -2.39 -4.77 2.58
C ASP A 175 -2.35 -4.21 1.14
N ASP A 176 -3.49 -4.31 0.46
CA ASP A 176 -3.60 -3.95 -0.96
C ASP A 176 -3.29 -2.48 -1.22
N ARG A 177 -3.54 -1.59 -0.26
CA ARG A 177 -3.26 -0.16 -0.40
C ARG A 177 -1.75 0.12 -0.35
N GLN A 178 -1.03 -0.53 0.56
CA GLN A 178 0.45 -0.46 0.60
C GLN A 178 1.11 -1.16 -0.60
N LEU A 179 0.52 -2.26 -1.07
CA LEU A 179 0.97 -2.93 -2.29
C LEU A 179 0.78 -2.01 -3.51
N LEU A 180 -0.41 -1.40 -3.65
CA LEU A 180 -0.69 -0.40 -4.68
C LEU A 180 0.25 0.81 -4.56
N SER A 181 0.49 1.32 -3.35
CA SER A 181 1.47 2.39 -3.13
C SER A 181 2.85 2.04 -3.71
N GLY A 182 3.36 0.83 -3.48
CA GLY A 182 4.62 0.39 -4.09
C GLY A 182 4.59 0.38 -5.63
N MET A 183 3.44 0.09 -6.25
CA MET A 183 3.30 0.11 -7.72
C MET A 183 3.51 1.50 -8.33
N GLY A 184 3.31 2.59 -7.57
CA GLY A 184 3.57 3.95 -8.06
C GLY A 184 5.03 4.13 -8.44
N GLU A 185 5.94 3.60 -7.61
CA GLU A 185 7.38 3.65 -7.89
C GLU A 185 7.83 2.66 -8.96
N VAL A 186 7.15 1.52 -9.08
CA VAL A 186 7.36 0.57 -10.18
C VAL A 186 7.04 1.23 -11.52
N VAL A 187 5.89 1.91 -11.63
CA VAL A 187 5.49 2.64 -12.84
C VAL A 187 6.46 3.77 -13.13
N LYS A 188 6.87 4.54 -12.12
CA LYS A 188 7.86 5.61 -12.27
C LYS A 188 9.15 5.09 -12.91
N CYS A 189 9.73 4.03 -12.35
CA CYS A 189 10.99 3.46 -12.81
C CYS A 189 10.88 2.90 -14.23
N ALA A 190 9.79 2.18 -14.54
CA ALA A 190 9.53 1.67 -15.88
C ALA A 190 9.45 2.81 -16.91
N LEU A 191 8.66 3.84 -16.61
CA LEU A 191 8.47 4.99 -17.49
C LEU A 191 9.77 5.78 -17.67
N ALA A 192 10.56 5.92 -16.60
CA ALA A 192 11.81 6.68 -16.58
C ALA A 192 12.94 6.03 -17.38
N GLY A 193 13.10 4.69 -17.32
CA GLY A 193 14.30 4.09 -17.90
C GLY A 193 14.27 2.60 -18.24
N ASP A 194 13.10 1.94 -18.19
CA ASP A 194 12.97 0.55 -18.62
C ASP A 194 11.72 0.33 -19.47
N ALA A 195 11.88 0.49 -20.79
CA ALA A 195 10.81 0.27 -21.77
C ALA A 195 10.28 -1.18 -21.75
N ALA A 196 11.12 -2.18 -21.44
CA ALA A 196 10.68 -3.57 -21.39
C ALA A 196 9.83 -3.86 -20.15
N LEU A 197 10.18 -3.26 -19.01
CA LEU A 197 9.33 -3.25 -17.82
C LEU A 197 8.03 -2.51 -18.10
N TRP A 198 8.06 -1.38 -18.80
CA TRP A 198 6.84 -0.65 -19.19
C TRP A 198 5.87 -1.52 -20.00
N GLU A 199 6.35 -2.22 -21.03
CA GLU A 199 5.52 -3.14 -21.82
C GLU A 199 4.97 -4.29 -20.96
N THR A 200 5.79 -4.79 -20.02
CA THR A 200 5.37 -5.82 -19.06
C THR A 200 4.22 -5.31 -18.19
N LEU A 201 4.35 -4.11 -17.61
CA LEU A 201 3.28 -3.48 -16.82
C LEU A 201 2.02 -3.23 -17.65
N CYS A 202 2.17 -2.77 -18.90
CA CYS A 202 1.05 -2.60 -19.82
C CYS A 202 0.32 -3.91 -20.11
N SER A 203 1.04 -5.04 -20.19
CA SER A 203 0.46 -6.36 -20.43
C SER A 203 -0.20 -6.96 -19.17
N ILE A 204 0.29 -6.59 -17.99
CA ILE A 204 -0.30 -6.96 -16.71
C ILE A 204 -1.63 -6.21 -16.51
N GLY A 205 -1.60 -4.88 -16.65
CA GLY A 205 -2.79 -4.02 -16.54
C GLY A 205 -3.61 -4.34 -15.28
N SER A 206 -4.92 -4.49 -15.45
CA SER A 206 -5.85 -4.78 -14.35
C SER A 206 -5.60 -6.10 -13.61
N ARG A 207 -4.81 -7.02 -14.18
CA ARG A 207 -4.48 -8.32 -13.57
C ARG A 207 -3.36 -8.25 -12.53
N TRP A 208 -2.82 -7.08 -12.22
CA TRP A 208 -1.70 -6.95 -11.28
C TRP A 208 -1.99 -7.56 -9.90
N ARG A 209 -3.25 -7.54 -9.45
CA ARG A 209 -3.68 -8.14 -8.17
C ARG A 209 -3.50 -9.67 -8.14
N SER A 210 -3.52 -10.33 -9.29
CA SER A 210 -3.30 -11.78 -9.38
C SER A 210 -1.83 -12.17 -9.49
N MET A 211 -0.91 -11.20 -9.49
CA MET A 211 0.52 -11.50 -9.54
C MET A 211 0.95 -12.27 -8.31
N SER A 212 1.79 -13.28 -8.49
CA SER A 212 2.32 -14.08 -7.38
C SER A 212 3.76 -14.52 -7.61
N GLY A 213 4.47 -14.74 -6.50
CA GLY A 213 5.81 -15.33 -6.46
C GLY A 213 6.79 -14.72 -7.48
N ARG A 214 7.10 -15.49 -8.52
CA ARG A 214 8.07 -15.12 -9.56
C ARG A 214 7.68 -13.84 -10.31
N GLU A 215 6.40 -13.58 -10.56
CA GLU A 215 5.97 -12.37 -11.27
C GLU A 215 6.34 -11.11 -10.48
N TRP A 216 6.10 -11.11 -9.16
CA TRP A 216 6.56 -10.04 -8.28
C TRP A 216 8.07 -9.93 -8.27
N ARG A 217 8.78 -11.05 -8.14
CA ARG A 217 10.24 -11.06 -8.10
C ARG A 217 10.86 -10.46 -9.36
N ASP A 218 10.33 -10.79 -10.54
CA ASP A 218 10.83 -10.28 -11.82
C ASP A 218 10.57 -8.77 -11.96
N VAL A 219 9.39 -8.29 -11.56
CA VAL A 219 9.04 -6.85 -11.55
C VAL A 219 9.92 -6.08 -10.57
N VAL A 220 10.06 -6.57 -9.34
CA VAL A 220 10.88 -5.95 -8.30
C VAL A 220 12.35 -5.90 -8.71
N ARG A 221 12.90 -7.01 -9.22
CA ARG A 221 14.29 -7.09 -9.67
C ARG A 221 14.59 -6.09 -10.78
N ARG A 222 13.74 -6.00 -11.81
CA ARG A 222 13.93 -5.03 -12.91
C ARG A 222 13.86 -3.60 -12.41
N THR A 223 12.90 -3.30 -11.55
CA THR A 223 12.74 -1.97 -10.94
C THR A 223 13.98 -1.58 -10.15
N VAL A 224 14.47 -2.48 -9.29
CA VAL A 224 15.69 -2.30 -8.49
C VAL A 224 16.92 -2.17 -9.39
N ALA A 225 17.03 -2.94 -10.47
CA ALA A 225 18.15 -2.85 -11.40
C ALA A 225 18.26 -1.47 -12.06
N PHE A 226 17.12 -0.91 -12.49
CA PHE A 226 17.11 0.46 -13.00
C PHE A 226 17.57 1.45 -11.92
N LYS A 227 16.98 1.41 -10.72
CA LYS A 227 17.34 2.32 -9.62
C LYS A 227 18.82 2.20 -9.24
N ALA A 228 19.34 0.99 -9.11
CA ALA A 228 20.75 0.71 -8.84
C ALA A 228 21.65 1.35 -9.90
N SER A 229 21.34 1.18 -11.20
CA SER A 229 22.13 1.77 -12.29
C SER A 229 22.19 3.31 -12.26
N ILE A 230 21.17 3.95 -11.69
CA ILE A 230 21.12 5.40 -11.50
C ILE A 230 21.92 5.81 -10.26
N VAL A 231 21.80 5.06 -9.16
CA VAL A 231 22.58 5.28 -7.93
C VAL A 231 24.08 5.13 -8.19
N GLU A 232 24.50 4.13 -8.96
CA GLU A 232 25.90 3.91 -9.34
C GLU A 232 26.50 5.09 -10.11
N LYS A 233 25.68 5.74 -10.95
CA LYS A 233 26.10 6.92 -11.73
C LYS A 233 26.13 8.20 -10.89
N ASP A 234 25.29 8.30 -9.86
CA ASP A 234 25.10 9.52 -9.08
C ASP A 234 24.57 9.24 -7.67
N GLU A 235 25.46 8.77 -6.79
CA GLU A 235 25.12 8.39 -5.41
C GLU A 235 24.58 9.58 -4.60
N LEU A 236 25.06 10.81 -4.83
CA LEU A 236 24.73 11.97 -3.99
C LEU A 236 23.66 12.89 -4.60
N GLU A 237 22.96 12.43 -5.65
CA GLU A 237 21.86 13.15 -6.31
C GLU A 237 22.26 14.54 -6.87
N SER A 238 23.43 14.60 -7.49
CA SER A 238 24.00 15.80 -8.07
C SER A 238 23.52 16.08 -9.51
N SER A 239 23.12 15.04 -10.24
CA SER A 239 22.92 15.07 -11.70
C SER A 239 21.82 14.11 -12.17
N VAL A 240 22.17 12.93 -12.72
CA VAL A 240 21.25 12.00 -13.39
C VAL A 240 20.23 11.39 -12.43
N ARG A 241 20.52 11.29 -11.13
CA ARG A 241 19.59 10.71 -10.15
C ARG A 241 18.30 11.51 -10.00
N ARG A 242 18.27 12.76 -10.48
CA ARG A 242 17.05 13.58 -10.57
C ARG A 242 15.95 12.96 -11.43
N VAL A 243 16.27 11.99 -12.31
CA VAL A 243 15.24 11.21 -13.01
C VAL A 243 14.31 10.49 -12.03
N LEU A 244 14.81 10.06 -10.88
CA LEU A 244 14.01 9.37 -9.87
C LEU A 244 13.00 10.30 -9.18
N ASN A 245 13.05 11.61 -9.46
CA ASN A 245 12.08 12.61 -9.00
C ASN A 245 10.92 12.79 -10.01
N LEU A 246 10.82 11.93 -11.04
CA LEU A 246 9.66 11.89 -11.93
C LEU A 246 8.38 11.62 -11.12
N GLY A 247 7.36 12.46 -11.30
CA GLY A 247 6.13 12.46 -10.51
C GLY A 247 6.25 13.06 -9.11
N HIS A 248 7.46 13.37 -8.63
CA HIS A 248 7.65 13.79 -7.23
C HIS A 248 7.43 15.29 -7.02
N THR A 249 7.52 16.14 -8.05
CA THR A 249 7.34 17.58 -7.88
C THR A 249 5.89 17.91 -7.53
N VAL A 250 4.95 17.32 -8.28
CA VAL A 250 3.52 17.43 -7.97
C VAL A 250 3.13 16.48 -6.85
N GLY A 251 3.67 15.25 -6.82
CA GLY A 251 3.35 14.25 -5.80
C GLY A 251 3.65 14.73 -4.38
N HIS A 252 4.88 15.21 -4.10
CA HIS A 252 5.19 15.76 -2.77
C HIS A 252 4.34 16.97 -2.42
N ALA A 253 4.00 17.81 -3.41
CA ALA A 253 3.12 18.95 -3.19
C ALA A 253 1.69 18.51 -2.80
N MET A 254 1.19 17.40 -3.35
CA MET A 254 -0.08 16.79 -2.95
C MET A 254 -0.02 16.20 -1.55
N GLU A 255 1.04 15.45 -1.20
CA GLU A 255 1.20 14.94 0.17
C GLU A 255 1.23 16.07 1.21
N GLN A 256 1.99 17.13 0.91
CA GLN A 256 2.11 18.28 1.81
C GLN A 256 0.77 19.03 1.92
N ALA A 257 0.08 19.26 0.81
CA ALA A 257 -1.19 19.99 0.79
C ALA A 257 -2.36 19.19 1.38
N GLY A 258 -2.34 17.86 1.25
CA GLY A 258 -3.35 16.95 1.81
C GLY A 258 -3.13 16.62 3.29
N GLY A 259 -2.00 17.03 3.87
CA GLY A 259 -1.59 16.60 5.21
C GLY A 259 -0.93 15.22 5.16
N TYR A 260 0.26 15.13 5.75
CA TYR A 260 1.03 13.88 5.76
C TYR A 260 0.26 12.74 6.43
N GLY A 261 0.23 11.57 5.78
CA GLY A 261 -0.46 10.38 6.26
C GLY A 261 -1.81 10.12 5.60
N ASN A 262 -2.45 11.13 5.00
CA ASN A 262 -3.74 10.96 4.31
C ASN A 262 -3.58 10.24 2.96
N LEU A 263 -2.61 10.70 2.16
CA LEU A 263 -2.14 10.00 0.96
C LEU A 263 -0.89 9.19 1.30
N LEU A 264 -0.83 7.95 0.83
CA LEU A 264 0.41 7.19 0.82
C LEU A 264 1.35 7.77 -0.25
N HIS A 265 2.66 7.68 -0.01
CA HIS A 265 3.69 8.20 -0.90
C HIS A 265 3.48 7.76 -2.36
N GLY A 266 3.24 6.47 -2.58
CA GLY A 266 3.03 5.92 -3.91
C GLY A 266 1.77 6.39 -4.62
N GLU A 267 0.70 6.69 -3.87
CA GLU A 267 -0.53 7.28 -4.41
C GLU A 267 -0.24 8.69 -4.93
N ALA A 268 0.48 9.48 -4.13
CA ALA A 268 0.88 10.83 -4.51
C ALA A 268 1.86 10.84 -5.69
N VAL A 269 2.83 9.92 -5.73
CA VAL A 269 3.72 9.73 -6.89
C VAL A 269 2.92 9.37 -8.14
N ALA A 270 1.93 8.47 -8.05
CA ALA A 270 1.07 8.12 -9.19
C ALA A 270 0.26 9.32 -9.72
N MET A 271 -0.35 10.10 -8.84
CA MET A 271 -1.03 11.35 -9.22
C MET A 271 -0.04 12.33 -9.86
N GLY A 272 1.14 12.48 -9.27
CA GLY A 272 2.20 13.33 -9.80
C GLY A 272 2.68 12.89 -11.17
N LEU A 273 2.83 11.58 -11.43
CA LEU A 273 3.15 11.02 -12.75
C LEU A 273 2.11 11.45 -13.80
N ALA A 274 0.82 11.32 -13.48
CA ALA A 274 -0.24 11.73 -14.40
C ALA A 274 -0.22 13.24 -14.67
N TRP A 275 -0.09 14.06 -13.63
CA TRP A 275 -0.09 15.52 -13.77
C TRP A 275 1.13 16.05 -14.51
N GLU A 276 2.31 15.53 -14.18
CA GLU A 276 3.56 15.93 -14.83
C GLU A 276 3.61 15.46 -16.28
N ALA A 277 3.02 14.31 -16.63
CA ALA A 277 2.90 13.88 -18.02
C ALA A 277 1.96 14.79 -18.83
N VAL A 278 0.81 15.19 -18.28
CA VAL A 278 -0.10 16.15 -18.92
C VAL A 278 0.59 17.51 -19.10
N LEU A 279 1.31 17.99 -18.08
CA LEU A 279 2.11 19.22 -18.18
C LEU A 279 3.19 19.10 -19.27
N ALA A 280 3.95 18.02 -19.28
CA ALA A 280 5.01 17.79 -20.25
C ALA A 280 4.46 17.67 -21.69
N ARG A 281 3.28 17.07 -21.88
CA ARG A 281 2.56 17.08 -23.17
C ARG A 281 2.18 18.49 -23.60
N ARG A 282 1.62 19.31 -22.70
CA ARG A 282 1.28 20.72 -22.98
C ARG A 282 2.51 21.55 -23.35
N LEU A 283 3.68 21.18 -22.83
CA LEU A 283 4.97 21.80 -23.15
C LEU A 283 5.65 21.19 -24.41
N GLY A 284 4.99 20.28 -25.11
CA GLY A 284 5.47 19.65 -26.35
C GLY A 284 6.60 18.64 -26.17
N VAL A 285 6.76 18.08 -24.97
CA VAL A 285 7.85 17.11 -24.65
C VAL A 285 7.34 15.67 -24.68
N THR A 286 6.27 15.38 -23.96
CA THR A 286 5.68 14.04 -23.89
C THR A 286 4.66 13.83 -25.01
N PRO A 287 4.79 12.78 -25.85
CA PRO A 287 3.78 12.44 -26.84
C PRO A 287 2.43 12.17 -26.19
N ARG A 288 1.35 12.51 -26.88
CA ARG A 288 -0.02 12.36 -26.36
C ARG A 288 -0.34 10.90 -26.05
N GLU A 289 0.12 9.99 -26.89
CA GLU A 289 -0.11 8.54 -26.78
C GLU A 289 0.56 7.96 -25.53
N VAL A 290 1.74 8.48 -25.15
CA VAL A 290 2.47 8.06 -23.95
C VAL A 290 1.75 8.55 -22.70
N GLU A 291 1.33 9.81 -22.70
CA GLU A 291 0.57 10.39 -21.59
C GLU A 291 -0.78 9.68 -21.39
N GLU A 292 -1.55 9.47 -22.47
CA GLU A 292 -2.83 8.77 -22.41
C GLU A 292 -2.66 7.32 -21.93
N ARG A 293 -1.64 6.59 -22.43
CA ARG A 293 -1.37 5.22 -21.97
C ARG A 293 -0.98 5.19 -20.49
N LEU A 294 -0.20 6.15 -20.01
CA LEU A 294 0.16 6.27 -18.59
C LEU A 294 -1.07 6.47 -17.71
N CYS A 295 -1.94 7.44 -18.04
CA CYS A 295 -3.16 7.65 -17.28
C CYS A 295 -4.05 6.39 -17.28
N SER A 296 -4.19 5.72 -18.42
CA SER A 296 -4.94 4.46 -18.50
C SER A 296 -4.31 3.35 -17.64
N LEU A 297 -2.99 3.16 -17.69
CA LEU A 297 -2.30 2.14 -16.92
C LEU A 297 -2.41 2.38 -15.40
N LEU A 298 -2.25 3.62 -14.96
CA LEU A 298 -2.41 3.99 -13.54
C LEU A 298 -3.83 3.65 -13.06
N LYS A 299 -4.84 3.89 -13.89
CA LYS A 299 -6.23 3.52 -13.59
C LYS A 299 -6.47 2.01 -13.62
N GLU A 300 -5.89 1.29 -14.57
CA GLU A 300 -5.91 -0.19 -14.61
C GLU A 300 -5.34 -0.77 -13.31
N PHE A 301 -4.32 -0.14 -12.73
CA PHE A 301 -3.80 -0.52 -11.41
C PHE A 301 -4.70 -0.09 -10.24
N GLY A 302 -5.61 0.85 -10.44
CA GLY A 302 -6.56 1.32 -9.43
C GLY A 302 -6.09 2.57 -8.69
N PHE A 303 -5.17 3.35 -9.27
CA PHE A 303 -4.87 4.69 -8.76
C PHE A 303 -5.98 5.68 -9.12
N ALA A 304 -6.30 6.57 -8.17
CA ALA A 304 -6.92 7.85 -8.50
C ALA A 304 -5.86 8.78 -9.09
N LEU A 305 -6.23 9.59 -10.08
CA LEU A 305 -5.30 10.52 -10.73
C LEU A 305 -5.38 11.94 -10.14
N ASP A 306 -6.36 12.23 -9.29
CA ASP A 306 -6.48 13.46 -8.52
C ASP A 306 -7.10 13.17 -7.14
N GLU A 307 -6.91 14.11 -6.20
CA GLU A 307 -7.57 14.14 -4.90
C GLU A 307 -8.45 15.39 -4.79
N PRO A 308 -9.78 15.28 -5.02
CA PRO A 308 -10.69 16.41 -5.03
C PRO A 308 -10.70 17.22 -3.73
N GLY A 309 -10.42 16.59 -2.58
CA GLY A 309 -10.38 17.23 -1.27
C GLY A 309 -9.25 18.26 -1.11
N ILE A 310 -8.20 18.20 -1.94
CA ILE A 310 -7.07 19.12 -1.85
C ILE A 310 -7.27 20.30 -2.80
N ALA A 311 -7.24 21.53 -2.29
CA ALA A 311 -7.38 22.75 -3.10
C ALA A 311 -6.19 22.94 -4.06
N SER A 312 -6.45 23.39 -5.30
CA SER A 312 -5.40 23.61 -6.31
C SER A 312 -4.37 24.65 -5.86
N GLU A 313 -4.82 25.66 -5.13
CA GLU A 313 -4.02 26.74 -4.55
C GLU A 313 -3.07 26.21 -3.48
N ALA A 314 -3.50 25.22 -2.69
CA ALA A 314 -2.68 24.58 -1.69
C ALA A 314 -1.56 23.77 -2.35
N ILE A 315 -1.88 22.97 -3.38
CA ILE A 315 -0.88 22.22 -4.18
C ILE A 315 0.12 23.19 -4.81
N ALA A 316 -0.38 24.26 -5.46
CA ALA A 316 0.47 25.26 -6.11
C ALA A 316 1.41 25.97 -5.12
N SER A 317 0.94 26.20 -3.89
CA SER A 317 1.73 26.80 -2.81
C SER A 317 2.80 25.85 -2.26
N ALA A 318 2.49 24.55 -2.18
CA ALA A 318 3.42 23.52 -1.76
C ALA A 318 4.54 23.26 -2.79
N ILE A 319 4.28 23.43 -4.10
CA ILE A 319 5.32 23.35 -5.13
C ILE A 319 6.39 24.42 -4.87
N GLY A 320 7.62 23.96 -4.57
CA GLY A 320 8.76 24.82 -4.27
C GLY A 320 8.83 25.34 -2.83
N ALA A 321 7.97 24.86 -1.93
CA ALA A 321 8.14 25.02 -0.49
C ALA A 321 9.27 24.12 0.06
N ASP A 322 9.70 23.15 -0.74
CA ASP A 322 10.77 22.22 -0.39
C ASP A 322 12.14 22.91 -0.46
N LYS A 323 12.74 23.07 0.73
CA LYS A 323 14.03 23.74 1.04
C LYS A 323 13.90 25.26 1.14
N LYS A 324 14.42 25.83 2.24
CA LYS A 324 14.44 27.27 2.64
C LYS A 324 15.14 28.24 1.64
N ARG A 325 15.16 27.93 0.35
CA ARG A 325 15.64 28.76 -0.75
C ARG A 325 14.45 29.10 -1.62
N VAL A 326 14.28 30.38 -1.96
CA VAL A 326 13.34 30.80 -3.01
C VAL A 326 13.91 30.29 -4.34
N VAL A 327 13.53 29.06 -4.71
CA VAL A 327 13.91 28.47 -5.98
C VAL A 327 12.96 29.02 -7.04
N SER A 328 13.49 29.74 -8.03
CA SER A 328 12.69 30.27 -9.14
C SER A 328 12.30 29.18 -10.16
N ASP A 329 13.14 28.16 -10.29
CA ASP A 329 13.05 27.13 -11.33
C ASP A 329 13.46 25.75 -10.80
N VAL A 330 12.79 24.71 -11.28
CA VAL A 330 13.07 23.32 -10.95
C VAL A 330 13.57 22.57 -12.19
N ASP A 331 14.47 21.61 -12.00
CA ASP A 331 14.83 20.65 -13.04
C ASP A 331 13.79 19.53 -13.01
N LEU A 332 12.79 19.60 -13.89
CA LEU A 332 11.70 18.65 -13.96
C LEU A 332 12.05 17.53 -14.96
N PRO A 333 12.18 16.26 -14.52
CA PRO A 333 12.24 15.14 -15.43
C PRO A 333 10.93 15.01 -16.22
N MET A 334 11.04 14.89 -17.53
CA MET A 334 9.91 14.72 -18.45
C MET A 334 10.19 13.55 -19.38
N VAL A 335 9.17 12.74 -19.63
CA VAL A 335 9.31 11.52 -20.43
C VAL A 335 9.09 11.85 -21.90
N THR A 336 10.00 11.41 -22.78
CA THR A 336 9.87 11.57 -24.23
C THR A 336 9.35 10.31 -24.92
N ALA A 337 9.61 9.16 -24.31
CA ALA A 337 9.07 7.85 -24.64
C ALA A 337 9.25 6.94 -23.42
N PRO A 338 8.49 5.84 -23.26
CA PRO A 338 8.77 4.90 -22.19
C PRO A 338 10.23 4.45 -22.18
N GLY A 339 10.88 4.55 -21.02
CA GLY A 339 12.31 4.27 -20.87
C GLY A 339 13.25 5.40 -21.30
N ALA A 340 12.73 6.57 -21.68
CA ALA A 340 13.51 7.72 -22.11
C ALA A 340 12.96 9.04 -21.54
N PHE A 341 13.86 9.86 -21.00
CA PHE A 341 13.51 11.12 -20.36
C PHE A 341 14.48 12.24 -20.73
N VAL A 342 14.05 13.47 -20.47
CA VAL A 342 14.86 14.68 -20.51
C VAL A 342 14.69 15.44 -19.21
N LEU A 343 15.75 16.09 -18.73
CA LEU A 343 15.64 17.06 -17.64
C LEU A 343 15.41 18.44 -18.25
N LYS A 344 14.30 19.09 -17.90
CA LYS A 344 13.98 20.43 -18.37
C LYS A 344 13.91 21.40 -17.20
N ARG A 345 14.69 22.47 -17.26
CA ARG A 345 14.61 23.58 -16.31
C ARG A 345 13.32 24.36 -16.56
N ILE A 346 12.39 24.36 -15.60
CA ILE A 346 11.08 24.99 -15.73
C ILE A 346 10.87 26.01 -14.59
N PRO A 347 10.44 27.25 -14.89
CA PRO A 347 10.05 28.20 -13.86
C PRO A 347 8.87 27.68 -13.03
N LEU A 348 8.97 27.75 -11.70
CA LEU A 348 7.87 27.33 -10.82
C LEU A 348 6.60 28.13 -11.08
N SER A 349 6.74 29.40 -11.48
CA SER A 349 5.61 30.25 -11.89
C SER A 349 4.85 29.68 -13.10
N LEU A 350 5.55 29.03 -14.03
CA LEU A 350 4.91 28.37 -15.18
C LEU A 350 4.15 27.13 -14.73
N ILE A 351 4.73 26.30 -13.87
CA ILE A 351 4.06 25.11 -13.32
C ILE A 351 2.77 25.53 -12.62
N ARG A 352 2.88 26.48 -11.67
CA ARG A 352 1.73 27.01 -10.92
C ARG A 352 0.64 27.60 -11.82
N LYS A 353 1.02 28.27 -12.91
CA LYS A 353 0.08 28.82 -13.89
C LYS A 353 -0.66 27.73 -14.67
N GLU A 354 0.02 26.65 -15.06
CA GLU A 354 -0.59 25.57 -15.84
C GLU A 354 -1.39 24.58 -14.97
N LEU A 355 -1.12 24.51 -13.67
CA LEU A 355 -1.75 23.55 -12.75
C LEU A 355 -3.29 23.47 -12.86
N PRO A 356 -4.06 24.58 -12.89
CA PRO A 356 -5.53 24.48 -13.01
C PRO A 356 -5.97 23.78 -14.29
N ALA A 357 -5.31 24.04 -15.42
CA ALA A 357 -5.64 23.42 -16.70
C ALA A 357 -5.19 21.95 -16.74
N VAL A 358 -4.01 21.64 -16.17
CA VAL A 358 -3.52 20.27 -16.00
C VAL A 358 -4.49 19.46 -15.15
N ARG A 359 -4.90 19.99 -14.00
CA ARG A 359 -5.83 19.33 -13.08
C ARG A 359 -7.16 19.01 -13.74
N GLU A 360 -7.76 19.97 -14.45
CA GLU A 360 -9.03 19.73 -15.15
C GLU A 360 -8.89 18.65 -16.24
N GLU A 361 -7.75 18.64 -16.94
CA GLU A 361 -7.41 17.61 -17.89
C GLU A 361 -7.25 16.23 -17.27
N VAL A 362 -6.60 16.14 -16.11
CA VAL A 362 -6.44 14.90 -15.36
C VAL A 362 -7.78 14.43 -14.82
N ARG A 363 -8.56 15.31 -14.18
CA ARG A 363 -9.92 15.00 -13.69
C ARG A 363 -10.83 14.45 -14.78
N ARG A 364 -10.73 14.95 -16.02
CA ARG A 364 -11.50 14.39 -17.15
C ARG A 364 -11.09 12.96 -17.49
N ARG A 365 -9.81 12.64 -17.39
CA ARG A 365 -9.27 11.29 -17.63
C ARG A 365 -9.55 10.35 -16.46
N ASP A 366 -9.46 10.87 -15.25
CA ASP A 366 -9.78 10.16 -14.01
C ASP A 366 -11.25 9.75 -14.02
N ARG A 367 -12.13 10.67 -14.42
CA ARG A 367 -13.56 10.41 -14.72
C ARG A 367 -13.82 9.51 -15.95
N GLY A 368 -12.80 9.03 -16.67
CA GLY A 368 -12.97 8.21 -17.89
C GLY A 368 -13.45 6.78 -17.61
N THR A 369 -14.37 6.26 -18.42
CA THR A 369 -15.33 5.17 -18.10
C THR A 369 -16.11 5.43 -16.81
N SER A 370 -16.55 6.68 -16.61
CA SER A 370 -17.92 6.85 -16.14
C SER A 370 -18.85 6.46 -17.28
N VAL A 371 -20.01 5.86 -16.99
CA VAL A 371 -21.10 5.78 -18.00
C VAL A 371 -21.19 7.13 -18.72
N ASP A 372 -20.91 7.16 -20.03
CA ASP A 372 -20.95 8.42 -20.76
C ASP A 372 -22.40 8.92 -20.81
N SER A 373 -22.64 10.22 -21.03
CA SER A 373 -24.01 10.75 -20.98
C SER A 373 -24.98 10.09 -21.99
N ALA A 374 -24.46 9.50 -23.07
CA ALA A 374 -25.24 8.81 -24.08
C ALA A 374 -25.53 7.36 -23.70
N GLU A 375 -24.54 6.64 -23.14
CA GLU A 375 -24.68 5.29 -22.59
C GLU A 375 -25.58 5.29 -21.35
N GLU A 376 -25.48 6.31 -20.50
CA GLU A 376 -26.36 6.49 -19.34
C GLU A 376 -27.79 6.69 -19.80
N LYS A 377 -28.00 7.56 -20.79
CA LYS A 377 -29.31 7.78 -21.36
C LYS A 377 -29.87 6.51 -22.01
N ALA A 378 -29.02 5.69 -22.64
CA ALA A 378 -29.42 4.41 -23.20
C ALA A 378 -29.81 3.39 -22.11
N LEU A 379 -29.04 3.31 -21.02
CA LEU A 379 -29.31 2.41 -19.89
C LEU A 379 -30.57 2.82 -19.14
N ARG A 380 -30.75 4.12 -18.86
CA ARG A 380 -31.98 4.66 -18.25
C ARG A 380 -33.20 4.40 -19.14
N ALA A 381 -33.08 4.60 -20.45
CA ALA A 381 -34.16 4.28 -21.39
C ALA A 381 -34.50 2.78 -21.44
N ARG A 382 -33.52 1.87 -21.23
CA ARG A 382 -33.77 0.43 -21.11
C ARG A 382 -34.50 0.08 -19.81
N MET A 383 -34.10 0.70 -18.70
CA MET A 383 -34.77 0.54 -17.40
C MET A 383 -36.23 1.01 -17.49
N GLU A 384 -36.48 2.20 -18.05
CA GLU A 384 -37.83 2.75 -18.28
C GLU A 384 -38.64 1.92 -19.29
N GLY A 385 -37.97 1.33 -20.28
CA GLY A 385 -38.56 0.46 -21.30
C GLY A 385 -38.85 -0.98 -20.83
N GLY A 386 -38.56 -1.32 -19.58
CA GLY A 386 -38.83 -2.64 -18.97
C GLY A 386 -37.74 -3.70 -19.14
N ASP A 387 -36.59 -3.37 -19.74
CA ASP A 387 -35.42 -4.26 -19.85
C ASP A 387 -34.46 -4.07 -18.66
N LEU A 388 -34.97 -4.30 -17.45
CA LEU A 388 -34.20 -4.15 -16.21
C LEU A 388 -33.05 -5.14 -16.11
N GLU A 389 -33.25 -6.41 -16.47
CA GLU A 389 -32.19 -7.41 -16.41
C GLU A 389 -31.05 -7.14 -17.41
N GLY A 390 -31.39 -6.65 -18.61
CA GLY A 390 -30.39 -6.28 -19.60
C GLY A 390 -29.59 -5.04 -19.20
N ALA A 391 -30.22 -4.07 -18.54
CA ALA A 391 -29.54 -2.92 -17.94
C ALA A 391 -28.62 -3.35 -16.79
N ILE A 392 -29.10 -4.19 -15.87
CA ILE A 392 -28.32 -4.73 -14.74
C ILE A 392 -27.07 -5.44 -15.24
N ARG A 393 -27.17 -6.38 -16.20
CA ARG A 393 -25.98 -7.08 -16.73
C ARG A 393 -24.95 -6.13 -17.35
N SER A 394 -25.41 -5.07 -18.00
CA SER A 394 -24.54 -4.08 -18.63
C SER A 394 -23.82 -3.24 -17.55
N LEU A 395 -24.56 -2.84 -16.51
CA LEU A 395 -24.06 -2.07 -15.38
C LEU A 395 -23.12 -2.89 -14.47
N GLU A 396 -23.43 -4.16 -14.21
CA GLU A 396 -22.53 -5.10 -13.51
C GLU A 396 -21.19 -5.22 -14.24
N ARG A 397 -21.22 -5.31 -15.58
CA ARG A 397 -19.99 -5.32 -16.38
C ARG A 397 -19.19 -4.02 -16.24
N LEU A 398 -19.87 -2.87 -16.28
CA LEU A 398 -19.24 -1.56 -16.16
C LEU A 398 -18.63 -1.34 -14.76
N VAL A 399 -19.34 -1.75 -13.70
CA VAL A 399 -18.81 -1.70 -12.32
C VAL A 399 -17.67 -2.70 -12.14
N ALA A 400 -17.71 -3.88 -12.77
CA ALA A 400 -16.59 -4.83 -12.72
C ALA A 400 -15.36 -4.31 -13.48
N GLU A 401 -15.55 -3.62 -14.61
CA GLU A 401 -14.49 -2.98 -15.39
C GLU A 401 -13.91 -1.75 -14.67
N ASN A 402 -14.74 -0.99 -13.95
CA ASN A 402 -14.34 0.17 -13.17
C ASN A 402 -15.07 0.23 -11.81
N PRO A 403 -14.57 -0.45 -10.77
CA PRO A 403 -15.22 -0.52 -9.45
C PRO A 403 -15.29 0.80 -8.68
N ARG A 404 -14.67 1.85 -9.21
CA ARG A 404 -14.71 3.21 -8.69
C ARG A 404 -15.60 4.16 -9.48
N ASP A 405 -16.31 3.67 -10.49
CA ASP A 405 -17.28 4.51 -11.20
C ASP A 405 -18.53 4.74 -10.34
N LEU A 406 -18.52 5.85 -9.60
CA LEU A 406 -19.67 6.32 -8.81
C LEU A 406 -20.97 6.35 -9.62
N ARG A 407 -20.92 6.70 -10.91
CA ARG A 407 -22.13 6.76 -11.76
C ARG A 407 -22.64 5.37 -12.10
N ALA A 408 -21.78 4.46 -12.53
CA ALA A 408 -22.19 3.08 -12.79
C ALA A 408 -22.70 2.40 -11.52
N MET A 409 -22.05 2.62 -10.36
CA MET A 409 -22.52 2.09 -9.07
C MET A 409 -23.89 2.66 -8.68
N SER A 410 -24.09 3.98 -8.83
CA SER A 410 -25.39 4.60 -8.56
C SER A 410 -26.48 4.07 -9.49
N LEU A 411 -26.20 3.99 -10.80
CA LEU A 411 -27.13 3.43 -11.79
C LEU A 411 -27.43 1.95 -11.57
N LEU A 412 -26.43 1.15 -11.18
CA LEU A 412 -26.60 -0.26 -10.85
C LEU A 412 -27.48 -0.42 -9.62
N SER A 413 -27.25 0.42 -8.60
CA SER A 413 -28.07 0.48 -7.40
C SER A 413 -29.52 0.87 -7.72
N GLU A 414 -29.73 1.88 -8.56
CA GLU A 414 -31.07 2.27 -9.05
C GLU A 414 -31.74 1.10 -9.81
N ALA A 415 -30.99 0.40 -10.66
CA ALA A 415 -31.50 -0.73 -11.43
C ALA A 415 -31.86 -1.93 -10.54
N TYR A 416 -31.06 -2.23 -9.52
CA TYR A 416 -31.39 -3.24 -8.51
C TYR A 416 -32.62 -2.85 -7.70
N LEU A 417 -32.74 -1.59 -7.29
CA LEU A 417 -33.91 -1.10 -6.58
C LEU A 417 -35.18 -1.25 -7.42
N ALA A 418 -35.14 -0.82 -8.69
CA ALA A 418 -36.25 -0.96 -9.63
C ALA A 418 -36.63 -2.43 -9.91
N ALA A 419 -35.69 -3.36 -9.78
CA ALA A 419 -35.90 -4.80 -9.93
C ALA A 419 -36.32 -5.50 -8.63
N GLY A 420 -36.52 -4.78 -7.51
CA GLY A 420 -36.86 -5.34 -6.20
C GLY A 420 -35.69 -6.09 -5.53
N LYS A 421 -34.45 -5.89 -5.98
CA LYS A 421 -33.24 -6.52 -5.42
C LYS A 421 -32.63 -5.62 -4.33
N TYR A 422 -33.37 -5.41 -3.24
CA TYR A 422 -33.04 -4.41 -2.21
C TYR A 422 -31.67 -4.60 -1.56
N SER A 423 -31.28 -5.83 -1.22
CA SER A 423 -29.96 -6.11 -0.63
C SER A 423 -28.82 -5.79 -1.60
N ALA A 424 -28.96 -6.12 -2.89
CA ALA A 424 -27.95 -5.79 -3.89
C ALA A 424 -27.86 -4.28 -4.14
N ALA A 425 -29.00 -3.58 -4.14
CA ALA A 425 -29.03 -2.12 -4.22
C ALA A 425 -28.29 -1.48 -3.03
N TRP A 426 -28.59 -1.96 -1.81
CA TRP A 426 -27.96 -1.46 -0.59
C TRP A 426 -26.45 -1.67 -0.55
N GLU A 427 -25.98 -2.88 -0.86
CA GLU A 427 -24.53 -3.16 -0.89
C GLU A 427 -23.82 -2.33 -1.97
N THR A 428 -24.44 -2.15 -3.13
CA THR A 428 -23.86 -1.35 -4.22
C THR A 428 -23.75 0.13 -3.83
N ILE A 429 -24.79 0.73 -3.23
CA ILE A 429 -24.75 2.14 -2.85
C ILE A 429 -23.88 2.39 -1.61
N LYS A 430 -23.78 1.40 -0.71
CA LYS A 430 -22.91 1.45 0.46
C LYS A 430 -21.44 1.44 0.03
N GLU A 431 -21.08 0.60 -0.93
CA GLU A 431 -19.73 0.60 -1.52
C GLU A 431 -19.43 1.94 -2.20
N ALA A 432 -20.40 2.50 -2.94
CA ALA A 432 -20.24 3.83 -3.53
C ALA A 432 -20.03 4.93 -2.47
N LEU A 433 -20.75 4.89 -1.34
CA LEU A 433 -20.57 5.84 -0.24
C LEU A 433 -19.30 5.58 0.58
N HIS A 434 -18.80 4.36 0.63
CA HIS A 434 -17.50 4.07 1.24
C HIS A 434 -16.38 4.75 0.46
N GLN A 435 -16.46 4.71 -0.88
CA GLN A 435 -15.49 5.35 -1.76
C GLN A 435 -15.72 6.87 -1.90
N TYR A 436 -16.97 7.33 -1.84
CA TYR A 436 -17.39 8.72 -2.08
C TYR A 436 -18.38 9.21 -1.00
N PRO A 437 -17.95 9.34 0.27
CA PRO A 437 -18.85 9.58 1.41
C PRO A 437 -19.60 10.92 1.36
N ALA A 438 -19.07 11.91 0.64
CA ALA A 438 -19.63 13.25 0.53
C ALA A 438 -20.55 13.43 -0.70
N ASP A 439 -20.80 12.41 -1.52
CA ASP A 439 -21.62 12.57 -2.73
C ASP A 439 -23.11 12.74 -2.40
N PRO A 440 -23.74 13.89 -2.74
CA PRO A 440 -25.13 14.14 -2.39
C PRO A 440 -26.12 13.23 -3.12
N GLY A 441 -25.75 12.71 -4.29
CA GLY A 441 -26.59 11.81 -5.09
C GLY A 441 -26.66 10.43 -4.44
N ALA A 442 -25.51 9.86 -4.13
CA ALA A 442 -25.41 8.57 -3.47
C ALA A 442 -26.06 8.58 -2.07
N GLN A 443 -25.88 9.67 -1.31
CA GLN A 443 -26.54 9.83 0.00
C GLN A 443 -28.07 9.87 -0.13
N ARG A 444 -28.61 10.52 -1.17
CA ARG A 444 -30.06 10.53 -1.42
C ARG A 444 -30.58 9.14 -1.79
N LEU A 445 -29.87 8.44 -2.66
CA LEU A 445 -30.25 7.09 -3.11
C LEU A 445 -30.20 6.08 -1.96
N ALA A 446 -29.20 6.16 -1.08
CA ALA A 446 -29.14 5.33 0.12
C ALA A 446 -30.36 5.54 1.05
N ARG A 447 -30.76 6.81 1.30
CA ARG A 447 -31.98 7.14 2.07
C ARG A 447 -33.27 6.69 1.40
N GLU A 448 -33.28 6.54 0.08
CA GLU A 448 -34.41 5.99 -0.67
C GLU A 448 -34.50 4.48 -0.49
N ILE A 449 -33.37 3.77 -0.66
CA ILE A 449 -33.27 2.33 -0.47
C ILE A 449 -33.60 1.93 0.97
N GLU A 450 -33.13 2.69 1.96
CA GLU A 450 -33.43 2.46 3.38
C GLU A 450 -34.93 2.58 3.67
N ARG A 451 -35.61 3.59 3.11
CA ARG A 451 -37.08 3.74 3.28
C ARG A 451 -37.85 2.58 2.67
N GLU A 452 -37.44 2.10 1.51
CA GLU A 452 -38.05 0.94 0.83
C GLU A 452 -37.79 -0.36 1.60
N LEU A 453 -36.58 -0.55 2.14
CA LEU A 453 -36.22 -1.67 3.02
C LEU A 453 -37.09 -1.71 4.28
N ILE A 454 -37.22 -0.58 4.99
CA ILE A 454 -38.08 -0.46 6.18
C ILE A 454 -39.56 -0.75 5.82
N GLY A 455 -40.01 -0.30 4.64
CA GLY A 455 -41.35 -0.61 4.12
C GLY A 455 -41.57 -2.11 3.88
N SER A 456 -40.60 -2.80 3.29
CA SER A 456 -40.67 -4.23 2.90
C SER A 456 -40.61 -5.21 4.09
N VAL A 457 -39.92 -4.85 5.19
CA VAL A 457 -39.82 -5.65 6.42
C VAL A 457 -41.15 -5.72 7.17
N SER A 458 -42.13 -4.88 6.82
CA SER A 458 -43.48 -4.91 7.39
C SER A 458 -44.32 -6.13 7.00
N THR A 459 -43.86 -6.97 6.06
CA THR A 459 -44.70 -8.05 5.47
C THR A 459 -44.17 -9.47 5.61
N GLU A 460 -42.89 -9.71 5.88
CA GLU A 460 -42.38 -11.07 6.15
C GLU A 460 -41.29 -11.02 7.22
N GLY A 461 -41.38 -11.90 8.21
CA GLY A 461 -40.70 -11.82 9.50
C GLY A 461 -39.20 -12.08 9.49
N ASP A 462 -38.42 -11.15 8.95
CA ASP A 462 -37.00 -10.99 9.23
C ASP A 462 -36.74 -9.70 10.01
N ALA A 463 -35.68 -9.68 10.83
CA ALA A 463 -35.37 -8.56 11.72
C ALA A 463 -35.02 -7.27 10.94
N ALA A 464 -35.60 -6.15 11.35
CA ALA A 464 -35.33 -4.84 10.76
C ALA A 464 -33.84 -4.44 10.94
N PRO A 465 -33.20 -3.84 9.91
CA PRO A 465 -31.88 -3.25 10.08
C PRO A 465 -31.93 -2.05 11.04
N PRO A 466 -30.84 -1.76 11.79
CA PRO A 466 -30.80 -0.60 12.67
C PRO A 466 -30.92 0.70 11.85
N PRO A 467 -31.63 1.73 12.36
CA PRO A 467 -31.80 3.01 11.66
C PRO A 467 -30.47 3.76 11.51
N LEU A 468 -30.31 4.54 10.42
CA LEU A 468 -29.21 5.51 10.28
C LEU A 468 -29.20 6.51 11.44
N GLU A 469 -28.02 6.76 11.99
CA GLU A 469 -27.79 7.73 13.05
C GLU A 469 -27.96 9.17 12.52
N ASP A 470 -28.70 10.02 13.24
CA ASP A 470 -28.90 11.43 12.90
C ASP A 470 -27.61 12.22 13.13
N VAL A 471 -27.07 12.82 12.06
CA VAL A 471 -25.97 13.79 12.13
C VAL A 471 -26.58 15.20 12.25
N ILE A 472 -26.55 15.76 13.46
CA ILE A 472 -26.92 17.16 13.68
C ILE A 472 -25.67 18.03 13.52
N LEU A 473 -25.74 18.99 12.59
CA LEU A 473 -24.76 20.05 12.43
C LEU A 473 -24.91 21.05 13.59
N LEU A 474 -23.86 21.17 14.42
CA LEU A 474 -23.68 22.34 15.28
C LEU A 474 -22.69 23.31 14.62
N ASP A 475 -22.81 24.59 14.93
CA ASP A 475 -21.94 25.63 14.37
C ASP A 475 -20.44 25.34 14.65
N GLU A 476 -19.60 25.76 13.70
CA GLU A 476 -18.13 25.55 13.69
C GLU A 476 -17.65 24.11 13.47
N GLY A 477 -18.32 23.33 12.61
CA GLY A 477 -17.72 22.17 11.96
C GLY A 477 -17.48 20.96 12.86
N ILE A 478 -18.19 20.88 14.00
CA ILE A 478 -18.23 19.71 14.87
C ILE A 478 -19.60 19.04 14.69
N PHE A 479 -19.59 17.71 14.58
CA PHE A 479 -20.79 16.89 14.44
C PHE A 479 -20.96 16.04 15.71
N GLU A 480 -22.20 15.92 16.17
CA GLU A 480 -22.58 14.99 17.24
C GLU A 480 -23.53 13.94 16.66
N ILE A 481 -23.28 12.66 16.98
CA ILE A 481 -24.11 11.52 16.62
C ILE A 481 -24.93 11.17 17.86
N ARG A 482 -26.27 11.19 17.76
CA ARG A 482 -27.16 10.77 18.86
C ARG A 482 -28.14 9.69 18.40
N PRO A 483 -28.39 8.64 19.20
CA PRO A 483 -29.48 7.70 18.96
C PRO A 483 -30.85 8.34 19.25
N ALA A 484 -31.88 7.95 18.50
CA ALA A 484 -33.26 8.36 18.76
C ALA A 484 -33.79 7.77 20.08
N GLU A 485 -34.36 8.62 20.95
CA GLU A 485 -34.84 8.23 22.28
C GLU A 485 -36.02 7.23 22.22
N LEU A 486 -35.87 6.10 22.91
CA LEU A 486 -36.97 5.25 23.41
C LEU A 486 -36.68 4.86 24.88
N PRO A 487 -37.74 4.60 25.69
CA PRO A 487 -37.74 4.89 27.12
C PRO A 487 -36.93 3.90 27.97
N GLU A 488 -36.41 4.44 29.07
CA GLU A 488 -35.58 3.79 30.09
C GLU A 488 -36.10 2.42 30.56
N GLU A 489 -35.24 1.39 30.51
CA GLU A 489 -35.14 0.38 31.57
C GLU A 489 -33.81 -0.40 31.54
N SER A 490 -33.06 -0.25 32.64
CA SER A 490 -32.09 -1.13 33.29
C SER A 490 -31.05 -1.96 32.49
N ALA A 491 -29.80 -1.57 32.73
CA ALA A 491 -28.72 -2.37 33.30
C ALA A 491 -27.83 -3.28 32.41
N GLU A 492 -26.53 -3.08 32.66
CA GLU A 492 -25.36 -3.96 32.49
C GLU A 492 -24.46 -3.80 31.24
N GLU A 493 -23.19 -3.59 31.56
CA GLU A 493 -22.03 -3.32 30.72
C GLU A 493 -21.69 -4.48 29.78
N SER A 494 -21.44 -4.16 28.51
CA SER A 494 -20.27 -4.68 27.79
C SER A 494 -19.92 -3.72 26.66
N ALA A 495 -18.70 -3.17 26.70
CA ALA A 495 -18.16 -2.36 25.62
C ALA A 495 -17.61 -3.30 24.54
N GLU A 496 -18.27 -3.37 23.39
CA GLU A 496 -17.69 -3.93 22.17
C GLU A 496 -17.04 -2.79 21.37
N GLU A 497 -15.75 -2.96 21.08
CA GLU A 497 -14.98 -2.12 20.16
C GLU A 497 -15.51 -2.25 18.71
N PRO A 498 -15.42 -1.21 17.87
CA PRO A 498 -15.96 -1.25 16.52
C PRO A 498 -15.19 -2.25 15.65
N ALA A 499 -15.93 -3.14 14.99
CA ALA A 499 -15.37 -4.12 14.06
C ALA A 499 -14.70 -3.43 12.84
N PRO A 500 -13.51 -3.88 12.41
CA PRO A 500 -12.79 -3.28 11.29
C PRO A 500 -13.52 -3.48 9.95
N SER A 501 -13.51 -2.42 9.13
CA SER A 501 -14.28 -2.27 7.88
C SER A 501 -13.72 -3.06 6.68
N VAL A 502 -12.60 -3.77 6.82
CA VAL A 502 -12.03 -4.63 5.77
C VAL A 502 -11.48 -5.90 6.40
N LEU A 503 -12.02 -7.05 5.98
CA LEU A 503 -11.56 -8.36 6.40
C LEU A 503 -10.37 -8.78 5.53
N THR A 504 -9.20 -8.93 6.13
CA THR A 504 -7.96 -9.31 5.42
C THR A 504 -7.39 -10.61 5.98
N VAL A 505 -6.62 -11.33 5.15
CA VAL A 505 -5.89 -12.53 5.57
C VAL A 505 -4.95 -12.21 6.75
N THR A 506 -4.33 -11.03 6.74
CA THR A 506 -3.48 -10.53 7.83
C THR A 506 -4.26 -10.36 9.13
N MET A 507 -5.52 -9.94 9.07
CA MET A 507 -6.36 -9.83 10.26
C MET A 507 -6.76 -11.22 10.79
N ALA A 508 -7.01 -12.18 9.89
CA ALA A 508 -7.18 -13.57 10.29
C ALA A 508 -5.92 -14.15 10.94
N ASP A 509 -4.73 -13.80 10.45
CA ASP A 509 -3.45 -14.17 11.08
C ASP A 509 -3.37 -13.61 12.50
N VAL A 510 -3.63 -12.30 12.68
CA VAL A 510 -3.60 -11.65 14.00
C VAL A 510 -4.59 -12.29 14.97
N CYS A 511 -5.85 -12.50 14.56
CA CYS A 511 -6.84 -13.18 15.40
C CYS A 511 -6.42 -14.62 15.72
N TRP A 512 -5.83 -15.34 14.77
CA TRP A 512 -5.38 -16.71 14.97
C TRP A 512 -4.26 -16.80 16.02
N ASP A 513 -3.29 -15.89 15.95
CA ASP A 513 -2.15 -15.84 16.86
C ASP A 513 -2.53 -15.35 18.25
N GLN A 514 -3.59 -14.55 18.36
CA GLN A 514 -4.22 -14.15 19.63
C GLN A 514 -5.09 -15.25 20.26
N GLY A 515 -5.26 -16.39 19.58
CA GLY A 515 -6.06 -17.52 20.07
C GLY A 515 -7.55 -17.46 19.69
N GLU A 516 -7.98 -16.42 18.97
CA GLU A 516 -9.33 -16.21 18.48
C GLU A 516 -9.59 -16.99 17.17
N ARG A 517 -9.42 -18.32 17.23
CA ARG A 517 -9.41 -19.18 16.04
C ARG A 517 -10.73 -19.20 15.26
N GLU A 518 -11.86 -19.04 15.94
CA GLU A 518 -13.17 -18.98 15.27
C GLU A 518 -13.38 -17.66 14.53
N ILE A 519 -12.87 -16.56 15.08
CA ILE A 519 -12.92 -15.24 14.44
C ILE A 519 -12.03 -15.26 13.20
N ALA A 520 -10.78 -15.75 13.32
CA ALA A 520 -9.87 -15.91 12.19
C ALA A 520 -10.47 -16.75 11.04
N ARG A 521 -11.15 -17.85 11.35
CA ARG A 521 -11.85 -18.67 10.35
C ARG A 521 -13.00 -17.93 9.69
N ARG A 522 -13.83 -17.22 10.47
CA ARG A 522 -14.92 -16.40 9.92
C ARG A 522 -14.39 -15.33 8.98
N ILE A 523 -13.27 -14.69 9.32
CA ILE A 523 -12.61 -13.71 8.45
C ILE A 523 -12.23 -14.36 7.12
N ILE A 524 -11.60 -15.53 7.14
CA ILE A 524 -11.14 -16.24 5.93
C ILE A 524 -12.30 -16.78 5.09
N ASP A 525 -13.32 -17.35 5.72
CA ASP A 525 -14.51 -17.83 5.01
C ASP A 525 -15.31 -16.66 4.40
N GLU A 526 -15.32 -15.50 5.08
CA GLU A 526 -15.91 -14.27 4.56
C GLU A 526 -15.11 -13.72 3.37
N ILE A 527 -13.78 -13.76 3.42
CA ILE A 527 -12.89 -13.41 2.28
C ILE A 527 -13.12 -14.36 1.10
N LEU A 528 -13.15 -15.67 1.31
CA LEU A 528 -13.35 -16.67 0.25
C LEU A 528 -14.77 -16.67 -0.33
N ARG A 529 -15.76 -16.22 0.43
CA ARG A 529 -17.10 -15.96 -0.11
C ARG A 529 -17.15 -14.64 -0.89
N ARG A 530 -16.32 -13.65 -0.49
CA ARG A 530 -15.91 -12.41 -1.20
C ARG A 530 -15.39 -12.69 -2.60
N ASP A 531 -14.29 -13.44 -2.61
CA ASP A 531 -13.49 -13.82 -3.76
C ASP A 531 -13.08 -15.28 -3.60
N PRO A 532 -13.82 -16.23 -4.20
CA PRO A 532 -13.49 -17.66 -4.15
C PRO A 532 -12.12 -18.00 -4.77
N GLY A 533 -11.52 -17.08 -5.53
CA GLY A 533 -10.21 -17.21 -6.15
C GLY A 533 -9.06 -16.58 -5.35
N ASP A 534 -9.32 -16.02 -4.17
CA ASP A 534 -8.29 -15.38 -3.34
C ASP A 534 -7.23 -16.43 -2.91
N ILE A 535 -6.09 -16.39 -3.60
CA ILE A 535 -4.99 -17.33 -3.41
C ILE A 535 -4.44 -17.25 -1.98
N ARG A 536 -4.40 -16.05 -1.37
CA ARG A 536 -3.85 -15.84 -0.03
C ARG A 536 -4.76 -16.47 1.03
N ALA A 537 -6.08 -16.31 0.90
CA ALA A 537 -7.05 -16.91 1.80
C ALA A 537 -7.14 -18.44 1.63
N LEU A 538 -7.03 -18.94 0.38
CA LEU A 538 -6.94 -20.38 0.09
C LEU A 538 -5.68 -21.00 0.68
N GLU A 539 -4.52 -20.36 0.53
CA GLU A 539 -3.25 -20.79 1.14
C GLU A 539 -3.31 -20.75 2.67
N TRP A 540 -3.89 -19.70 3.26
CA TRP A 540 -4.08 -19.59 4.70
C TRP A 540 -4.89 -20.76 5.25
N LYS A 541 -6.01 -21.09 4.59
CA LYS A 541 -6.90 -22.18 4.98
C LYS A 541 -6.17 -23.53 4.89
N LYS A 542 -5.47 -23.75 3.78
CA LYS A 542 -4.69 -24.97 3.54
C LYS A 542 -3.60 -25.17 4.61
N THR A 543 -2.75 -24.16 4.83
CA THR A 543 -1.60 -24.26 5.73
C THR A 543 -1.98 -24.45 7.21
N ARG A 544 -3.13 -23.92 7.64
CA ARG A 544 -3.58 -23.98 9.04
C ARG A 544 -4.57 -25.10 9.34
N GLU A 545 -5.37 -25.55 8.36
CA GLU A 545 -6.23 -26.72 8.52
C GLU A 545 -5.46 -28.05 8.37
N GLU A 546 -4.49 -28.15 7.45
CA GLU A 546 -3.67 -29.37 7.29
C GLU A 546 -2.76 -29.61 8.51
N ARG A 547 -2.14 -28.56 9.06
CA ARG A 547 -1.33 -28.66 10.30
C ARG A 547 -2.14 -29.05 11.54
N ALA A 548 -3.42 -28.64 11.62
CA ALA A 548 -4.29 -29.02 12.73
C ALA A 548 -4.60 -30.52 12.71
N VAL A 549 -4.80 -31.10 11.53
CA VAL A 549 -4.99 -32.54 11.35
C VAL A 549 -3.70 -33.30 11.64
N GLU A 550 -2.54 -32.85 11.14
CA GLU A 550 -1.25 -33.48 11.44
C GLU A 550 -0.91 -33.44 12.94
N THR A 551 -1.17 -32.31 13.61
CA THR A 551 -0.91 -32.16 15.05
C THR A 551 -1.87 -33.02 15.87
N ALA A 552 -3.15 -33.07 15.52
CA ALA A 552 -4.13 -33.93 16.17
C ALA A 552 -3.83 -35.42 15.95
N LEU A 553 -3.42 -35.79 14.74
CA LEU A 553 -3.03 -37.16 14.39
C LEU A 553 -1.75 -37.56 15.12
N ALA A 554 -0.73 -36.70 15.17
CA ALA A 554 0.51 -36.94 15.91
C ALA A 554 0.25 -37.07 17.42
N PHE A 555 -0.64 -36.26 17.99
CA PHE A 555 -1.04 -36.36 19.38
C PHE A 555 -1.83 -37.65 19.68
N PHE A 556 -2.77 -38.02 18.81
CA PHE A 556 -3.53 -39.26 18.93
C PHE A 556 -2.63 -40.50 18.81
N LEU A 557 -1.77 -40.53 17.79
CA LEU A 557 -0.80 -41.61 17.59
C LEU A 557 0.24 -41.68 18.71
N GLY A 558 0.71 -40.54 19.22
CA GLY A 558 1.60 -40.48 20.37
C GLY A 558 0.95 -41.02 21.65
N THR A 559 -0.34 -40.77 21.84
CA THR A 559 -1.12 -41.27 22.98
C THR A 559 -1.30 -42.79 22.90
N ILE A 560 -1.70 -43.32 21.73
CA ILE A 560 -1.80 -44.76 21.49
C ILE A 560 -0.43 -45.44 21.62
N ALA A 561 0.62 -44.88 21.03
CA ALA A 561 1.97 -45.45 21.12
C ALA A 561 2.41 -45.58 22.58
N LYS A 562 2.15 -44.58 23.41
CA LYS A 562 2.46 -44.58 24.84
C LYS A 562 1.64 -45.61 25.64
N GLU A 563 0.37 -45.80 25.28
CA GLU A 563 -0.52 -46.77 25.92
C GLU A 563 -0.10 -48.23 25.63
N TYR A 564 0.52 -48.47 24.47
CA TYR A 564 0.99 -49.79 24.04
C TYR A 564 2.52 -49.98 24.13
N GLY A 565 3.27 -49.02 24.68
CA GLY A 565 4.70 -49.13 24.97
C GLY A 565 5.65 -48.93 23.77
N TYR A 566 5.23 -48.19 22.75
CA TYR A 566 6.04 -47.84 21.58
C TYR A 566 6.55 -46.39 21.67
N GLU A 567 7.80 -46.15 21.23
CA GLU A 567 8.35 -44.80 21.02
C GLU A 567 8.32 -44.44 19.53
N LEU A 568 7.63 -43.36 19.17
CA LEU A 568 7.63 -42.82 17.81
C LEU A 568 8.88 -41.96 17.61
N SER A 569 9.75 -42.35 16.67
CA SER A 569 10.98 -41.63 16.33
C SER A 569 10.94 -41.15 14.87
N GLY A 570 10.78 -39.84 14.67
CA GLY A 570 10.91 -39.17 13.37
C GLY A 570 9.59 -38.90 12.63
N PRO A 571 9.61 -38.02 11.60
CA PRO A 571 8.42 -37.48 10.94
C PRO A 571 8.01 -38.40 9.77
N HIS A 572 7.19 -39.40 10.04
CA HIS A 572 6.53 -40.21 9.01
C HIS A 572 5.05 -40.37 9.28
#